data_AF-A0A942DIR4-F1
#
_entry.id   AF-A0A942DIR4-F1
#
_cell.length_a   1.000
_cell.length_b   1.000
_cell.length_c   1.000
_cell.angle_alpha   90.00
_cell.angle_beta   90.00
_cell.angle_gamma   90.00
#
_symmetry.space_group_name_H-M   'P 1'
#
loop_
_entity.id
_entity.type
_entity.pdbx_description
1 polymer ?
#
loop_
_entity_poly.entity_id
_entity_poly.type
_entity_poly.pdbx_seq_one_letter_code
_entity_poly.pdbx_strand_id
1 'polypeptide(L)'
;MTKLQKIITGCLVVLISIAFALSYFSRPHEPKVEVVSALQELPDPSRNYPLDTGLAERISRSHGLALVLVISEYTQRNAFALDSLRAWARQNFQKDAGFLHNDVPEPVTKHTTIVESLCYSLFASPSSALREAALNFVRDQVAEFHNTPAYEKFRNDYFDSFGLEMESALLLARYQSDKAKASVDVLLTAAFWIIVFVVGAVLALRSKPGVRTTRLQRILAYFYVIMAIYYLCSAWSQNQMVFLISAWVLGWIGIYIRRPVSIELGEDQKGLSFRVLTPSRSVIALAYWATFSLIAIQLLTWIKTGSLLNPDPISLLLSSFTGNFLYDPTSAKRAISQGVGIAWILVSLWVFREVTVGAPTAEVEQELASLKEISPREEVLP
;
A
#
# COMPACT_ATOMS: atom_id res chain seq x y z
N MET A 1 -5.59 17.51 37.75
CA MET A 1 -5.21 17.06 36.38
C MET A 1 -3.98 16.18 36.44
N THR A 2 -4.07 14.92 36.01
CA THR A 2 -2.92 14.00 35.95
C THR A 2 -1.94 14.40 34.84
N LYS A 3 -0.66 14.00 34.92
CA LYS A 3 0.34 14.26 33.86
C LYS A 3 -0.14 13.79 32.47
N LEU A 4 -0.86 12.67 32.45
CA LEU A 4 -1.48 12.11 31.23
C LEU A 4 -2.54 13.07 30.64
N GLN A 5 -3.42 13.64 31.47
CA GLN A 5 -4.43 14.60 31.01
C GLN A 5 -3.77 15.84 30.41
N LYS A 6 -2.70 16.38 31.01
CA LYS A 6 -1.98 17.54 30.46
C LYS A 6 -1.37 17.25 29.08
N ILE A 7 -0.81 16.05 28.88
CA ILE A 7 -0.26 15.63 27.58
C ILE A 7 -1.37 15.50 26.55
N ILE A 8 -2.48 14.84 26.90
CA ILE A 8 -3.63 14.66 25.98
C ILE A 8 -4.22 16.02 25.60
N THR A 9 -4.46 16.90 26.57
CA THR A 9 -4.99 18.25 26.30
C THR A 9 -4.02 19.07 25.46
N GLY A 10 -2.71 19.00 25.73
CA GLY A 10 -1.68 19.68 24.93
C GLY A 10 -1.65 19.19 23.48
N CYS A 11 -1.66 17.87 23.25
CA CYS A 11 -1.74 17.30 21.91
C CYS A 11 -3.01 17.73 21.18
N LEU A 12 -4.15 17.78 21.87
CA LEU A 12 -5.44 18.13 21.30
C LEU A 12 -5.50 19.61 20.90
N VAL A 13 -4.96 20.51 21.72
CA VAL A 13 -4.82 21.93 21.39
C VAL A 13 -3.92 22.12 20.16
N VAL A 14 -2.76 21.46 20.13
CA VAL A 14 -1.85 21.53 18.97
C VAL A 14 -2.54 21.02 17.70
N LEU A 15 -3.25 19.90 17.77
CA LEU A 15 -4.01 19.35 16.65
C LEU A 15 -5.05 20.33 16.12
N ILE A 16 -5.84 20.96 17.00
CA ILE A 16 -6.86 21.93 16.61
C ILE A 16 -6.21 23.18 16.01
N SER A 17 -5.11 23.67 16.57
CA SER A 17 -4.39 24.83 16.03
C SER A 17 -3.83 24.54 14.63
N ILE A 18 -3.30 23.35 14.40
CA ILE A 18 -2.83 22.89 13.07
C ILE A 18 -4.02 22.77 12.11
N ALA A 19 -5.13 22.17 12.54
CA ALA A 19 -6.35 22.05 11.73
C ALA A 19 -6.85 23.42 11.27
N PHE A 20 -6.89 24.39 12.19
CA PHE A 20 -7.33 25.74 11.90
C PHE A 20 -6.37 26.46 10.95
N ALA A 21 -5.06 26.37 11.18
CA ALA A 21 -4.05 26.97 10.31
C ALA A 21 -4.11 26.38 8.89
N LEU A 22 -4.21 25.06 8.76
CA LEU A 22 -4.33 24.39 7.46
C LEU A 22 -5.65 24.74 6.77
N SER A 23 -6.78 24.74 7.49
CA SER A 23 -8.09 25.11 6.94
C SER A 23 -8.11 26.56 6.41
N TYR A 24 -7.46 27.48 7.12
CA TYR A 24 -7.46 28.89 6.78
C TYR A 24 -6.46 29.25 5.67
N PHE A 25 -5.25 28.70 5.73
CA PHE A 25 -4.15 29.08 4.83
C PHE A 25 -3.96 28.14 3.64
N SER A 26 -4.42 26.89 3.71
CA SER A 26 -4.29 25.92 2.61
C SER A 26 -5.66 25.60 2.03
N ARG A 27 -5.85 25.96 0.76
CA ARG A 27 -6.95 25.38 -0.02
C ARG A 27 -6.43 24.08 -0.60
N PRO A 28 -6.98 22.91 -0.22
CA PRO A 28 -6.63 21.66 -0.87
C PRO A 28 -7.07 21.75 -2.33
N HIS A 29 -6.12 21.50 -3.24
CA HIS A 29 -6.39 21.37 -4.67
C HIS A 29 -6.09 19.92 -5.05
N GLU A 30 -6.80 19.42 -6.04
CA GLU A 30 -6.40 18.18 -6.70
C GLU A 30 -5.10 18.43 -7.48
N PRO A 31 -4.13 17.51 -7.39
CA PRO A 31 -2.88 17.65 -8.11
C PRO A 31 -3.14 17.63 -9.61
N LYS A 32 -2.93 18.78 -10.26
CA LYS A 32 -3.04 18.95 -11.73
C LYS A 32 -1.72 18.62 -12.42
N VAL A 33 -1.13 17.48 -12.09
CA VAL A 33 0.11 17.04 -12.75
C VAL A 33 -0.25 16.23 -13.98
N GLU A 34 0.04 16.78 -15.16
CA GLU A 34 0.02 16.01 -16.41
C GLU A 34 1.23 15.06 -16.40
N VAL A 35 0.96 13.76 -16.26
CA VAL A 35 2.01 12.73 -16.18
C VAL A 35 2.61 12.47 -17.56
N VAL A 36 1.77 12.39 -18.58
CA VAL A 36 2.16 12.14 -19.98
C VAL A 36 1.37 13.06 -20.88
N SER A 37 2.07 13.77 -21.77
CA SER A 37 1.44 14.64 -22.75
C SER A 37 1.29 13.95 -24.10
N ALA A 38 0.16 14.18 -24.78
CA ALA A 38 -0.09 13.66 -26.13
C ALA A 38 0.98 14.12 -27.13
N LEU A 39 1.53 15.32 -26.96
CA LEU A 39 2.61 15.84 -27.81
C LEU A 39 3.92 15.10 -27.62
N GLN A 40 4.19 14.56 -26.43
CA GLN A 40 5.41 13.78 -26.15
C GLN A 40 5.36 12.38 -26.79
N GLU A 41 4.15 11.85 -26.98
CA GLU A 41 3.94 10.57 -27.64
C GLU A 41 4.16 10.66 -29.17
N LEU A 42 4.01 11.83 -29.77
CA LEU A 42 4.19 12.01 -31.22
C LEU A 42 5.68 11.97 -31.61
N PRO A 43 6.05 11.28 -32.71
CA PRO A 43 7.44 11.21 -33.17
C PRO A 43 8.01 12.55 -33.66
N ASP A 44 7.17 13.49 -34.11
CA ASP A 44 7.58 14.86 -34.41
C ASP A 44 6.51 15.87 -33.94
N PRO A 45 6.63 16.45 -32.73
CA PRO A 45 5.62 17.34 -32.16
C PRO A 45 5.42 18.66 -32.94
N SER A 46 6.33 19.00 -33.87
CA SER A 46 6.24 20.21 -34.70
C SER A 46 5.37 20.04 -35.96
N ARG A 47 5.00 18.80 -36.28
CA ARG A 47 4.22 18.47 -37.46
C ARG A 47 2.72 18.65 -37.20
N ASN A 48 1.99 19.16 -38.19
CA ASN A 48 0.52 19.19 -38.15
C ASN A 48 -0.04 17.78 -38.36
N TYR A 49 -0.63 17.20 -37.32
CA TYR A 49 -1.34 15.93 -37.37
C TYR A 49 -2.85 16.15 -37.51
N PRO A 50 -3.58 15.25 -38.20
CA PRO A 50 -5.04 15.32 -38.27
C PRO A 50 -5.66 15.14 -36.88
N LEU A 51 -6.71 15.93 -36.59
CA LEU A 51 -7.38 15.99 -35.29
C LEU A 51 -8.54 15.01 -35.11
N ASP A 52 -9.19 14.57 -36.19
CA ASP A 52 -10.38 13.73 -36.11
C ASP A 52 -10.47 12.85 -37.35
N THR A 53 -10.47 11.54 -37.14
CA THR A 53 -10.34 10.54 -38.23
C THR A 53 -11.15 9.26 -37.99
N GLY A 54 -12.06 9.28 -37.00
CA GLY A 54 -12.88 8.11 -36.65
C GLY A 54 -12.13 7.04 -35.85
N LEU A 55 -11.22 7.42 -34.93
CA LEU A 55 -10.48 6.48 -34.08
C LEU A 55 -11.41 5.54 -33.28
N ALA A 56 -12.52 6.06 -32.75
CA ALA A 56 -13.53 5.26 -32.03
C ALA A 56 -14.16 4.16 -32.92
N GLU A 57 -14.35 4.46 -34.22
CA GLU A 57 -14.86 3.49 -35.19
C GLU A 57 -13.80 2.43 -35.53
N ARG A 58 -12.52 2.81 -35.67
CA ARG A 58 -11.42 1.86 -35.85
C ARG A 58 -11.28 0.93 -34.66
N ILE A 59 -11.34 1.45 -33.43
CA ILE A 59 -11.21 0.69 -32.19
C ILE A 59 -12.40 -0.27 -32.02
N SER A 60 -13.62 0.16 -32.35
CA SER A 60 -14.81 -0.70 -32.29
C SER A 60 -14.86 -1.76 -33.39
N ARG A 61 -14.37 -1.45 -34.61
CA ARG A 61 -14.28 -2.37 -35.76
C ARG A 61 -12.99 -3.21 -35.79
N SER A 62 -12.08 -3.03 -34.84
CA SER A 62 -10.72 -3.63 -34.76
C SER A 62 -10.66 -5.16 -34.58
N HIS A 63 -11.60 -5.93 -35.13
CA HIS A 63 -11.42 -7.39 -35.27
C HIS A 63 -10.20 -7.71 -36.17
N GLY A 64 -9.79 -6.78 -37.04
CA GLY A 64 -8.59 -6.89 -37.88
C GLY A 64 -7.24 -6.70 -37.16
N LEU A 65 -7.20 -6.04 -35.99
CA LEU A 65 -5.96 -5.88 -35.22
C LEU A 65 -5.52 -7.18 -34.55
N ALA A 66 -6.46 -8.06 -34.19
CA ALA A 66 -6.14 -9.41 -33.74
C ALA A 66 -5.45 -10.25 -34.84
N LEU A 67 -5.66 -9.91 -36.12
CA LEU A 67 -5.04 -10.57 -37.27
C LEU A 67 -3.67 -9.96 -37.60
N VAL A 68 -3.50 -8.64 -37.45
CA VAL A 68 -2.20 -7.94 -37.55
C VAL A 68 -1.25 -8.38 -36.41
N LEU A 69 -1.76 -8.54 -35.19
CA LEU A 69 -1.00 -9.02 -34.02
C LEU A 69 -0.55 -10.49 -34.15
N VAL A 70 -1.13 -11.27 -35.05
CA VAL A 70 -0.77 -12.67 -35.33
C VAL A 70 0.23 -12.78 -36.49
N ILE A 71 0.34 -11.76 -37.34
CA ILE A 71 1.15 -11.77 -38.58
C ILE A 71 2.41 -10.89 -38.49
N SER A 72 2.45 -9.87 -37.62
CA SER A 72 3.57 -8.94 -37.57
C SER A 72 4.72 -9.41 -36.67
N GLU A 73 5.93 -8.91 -36.98
CA GLU A 73 7.20 -9.15 -36.27
C GLU A 73 7.26 -8.51 -34.86
N TYR A 74 6.11 -8.25 -34.23
CA TYR A 74 6.05 -7.70 -32.90
C TYR A 74 6.55 -8.74 -31.90
N THR A 75 7.35 -8.30 -30.93
CA THR A 75 7.65 -9.19 -29.80
C THR A 75 6.32 -9.52 -29.12
N GLN A 76 6.13 -10.77 -28.69
CA GLN A 76 4.91 -11.22 -28.02
C GLN A 76 4.44 -10.26 -26.91
N ARG A 77 5.40 -9.58 -26.26
CA ARG A 77 5.18 -8.57 -25.23
C ARG A 77 4.49 -7.29 -25.75
N ASN A 78 4.88 -6.80 -26.92
CA ASN A 78 4.26 -5.64 -27.57
C ASN A 78 2.84 -5.97 -28.01
N ALA A 79 2.64 -7.17 -28.56
CA ALA A 79 1.32 -7.60 -28.99
C ALA A 79 0.31 -7.64 -27.84
N PHE A 80 0.69 -8.18 -26.68
CA PHE A 80 -0.15 -8.17 -25.48
C PHE A 80 -0.41 -6.76 -24.94
N ALA A 81 0.59 -5.88 -24.96
CA ALA A 81 0.44 -4.50 -24.51
C ALA A 81 -0.56 -3.73 -25.40
N LEU A 82 -0.46 -3.87 -26.72
CA LEU A 82 -1.38 -3.25 -27.68
C LEU A 82 -2.81 -3.77 -27.54
N ASP A 83 -3.01 -5.09 -27.37
CA ASP A 83 -4.36 -5.63 -27.16
C ASP A 83 -4.96 -5.17 -25.82
N SER A 84 -4.14 -5.02 -24.78
CA SER A 84 -4.60 -4.48 -23.50
C SER A 84 -5.03 -3.01 -23.59
N LEU A 85 -4.29 -2.17 -24.34
CA LEU A 85 -4.66 -0.78 -24.59
C LEU A 85 -5.97 -0.73 -25.39
N ARG A 86 -6.10 -1.57 -26.42
CA ARG A 86 -7.31 -1.68 -27.23
C ARG A 86 -8.54 -2.10 -26.41
N ALA A 87 -8.41 -3.13 -25.58
CA ALA A 87 -9.49 -3.62 -24.74
C ALA A 87 -9.92 -2.55 -23.71
N TRP A 88 -8.96 -1.85 -23.09
CA TRP A 88 -9.23 -0.72 -22.22
C TRP A 88 -9.95 0.41 -22.97
N ALA A 89 -9.44 0.81 -24.15
CA ALA A 89 -10.02 1.88 -24.96
C ALA A 89 -11.47 1.55 -25.38
N ARG A 90 -11.71 0.32 -25.83
CA ARG A 90 -13.04 -0.17 -26.19
C ARG A 90 -14.00 -0.09 -25.01
N GLN A 91 -13.58 -0.50 -23.81
CA GLN A 91 -14.42 -0.45 -22.62
C GLN A 91 -14.79 0.99 -22.24
N ASN A 92 -13.88 1.95 -22.41
CA ASN A 92 -14.14 3.35 -22.09
C ASN A 92 -14.98 4.06 -23.16
N PHE A 93 -14.71 3.83 -24.46
CA PHE A 93 -15.57 4.34 -25.55
C PHE A 93 -17.00 3.81 -25.48
N GLN A 94 -17.21 2.59 -24.99
CA GLN A 94 -18.55 2.04 -24.77
C GLN A 94 -19.30 2.75 -23.63
N LYS A 95 -18.58 3.32 -22.65
CA LYS A 95 -19.17 4.04 -21.52
C LYS A 95 -19.42 5.51 -21.85
N ASP A 96 -18.44 6.15 -22.49
CA ASP A 96 -18.51 7.54 -22.94
C ASP A 96 -17.83 7.69 -24.31
N ALA A 97 -18.60 8.11 -25.32
CA ALA A 97 -18.08 8.34 -26.66
C ALA A 97 -17.11 9.53 -26.70
N GLY A 98 -17.25 10.50 -25.80
CA GLY A 98 -16.39 11.67 -25.67
C GLY A 98 -15.25 11.50 -24.68
N PHE A 99 -14.96 10.27 -24.23
CA PHE A 99 -14.08 10.07 -23.08
C PHE A 99 -12.73 10.73 -23.28
N LEU A 100 -12.16 10.75 -24.50
CA LEU A 100 -10.85 11.32 -24.79
C LEU A 100 -10.78 12.84 -24.55
N HIS A 101 -11.91 13.55 -24.62
CA HIS A 101 -11.95 15.02 -24.60
C HIS A 101 -12.65 15.58 -23.37
N ASN A 102 -13.37 14.73 -22.63
CA ASN A 102 -13.99 15.10 -21.38
C ASN A 102 -13.04 14.83 -20.22
N ASP A 103 -12.43 15.89 -19.69
CA ASP A 103 -12.00 15.93 -18.28
C ASP A 103 -13.26 16.17 -17.45
N VAL A 104 -14.03 15.12 -17.16
CA VAL A 104 -15.17 15.26 -16.25
C VAL A 104 -14.58 15.64 -14.89
N PRO A 105 -14.84 16.84 -14.36
CA PRO A 105 -14.35 17.21 -13.05
C PRO A 105 -14.93 16.25 -12.02
N GLU A 106 -14.08 15.68 -11.16
CA GLU A 106 -14.57 14.86 -10.05
C GLU A 106 -15.56 15.69 -9.22
N PRO A 107 -16.68 15.07 -8.80
CA PRO A 107 -17.70 15.79 -8.04
C PRO A 107 -17.08 16.29 -6.73
N VAL A 108 -17.19 17.59 -6.47
CA VAL A 108 -16.77 18.22 -5.20
C VAL A 108 -17.43 17.47 -4.05
N THR A 109 -16.63 16.75 -3.26
CA THR A 109 -17.12 16.00 -2.10
C THR A 109 -17.71 16.96 -1.07
N LYS A 110 -19.03 16.94 -0.91
CA LYS A 110 -19.71 17.70 0.15
C LYS A 110 -19.52 16.99 1.49
N HIS A 111 -18.82 17.63 2.42
CA HIS A 111 -18.70 17.14 3.80
C HIS A 111 -19.98 17.45 4.58
N THR A 112 -20.53 16.45 5.24
CA THR A 112 -21.84 16.54 5.91
C THR A 112 -21.72 16.74 7.41
N THR A 113 -20.55 16.44 8.01
CA THR A 113 -20.33 16.56 9.45
C THR A 113 -19.12 17.43 9.83
N ILE A 114 -19.14 18.00 11.05
CA ILE A 114 -18.03 18.80 11.60
C ILE A 114 -16.76 17.96 11.77
N VAL A 115 -16.91 16.66 12.07
CA VAL A 115 -15.78 15.74 12.20
C VAL A 115 -15.15 15.46 10.84
N GLU A 116 -15.96 15.27 9.80
CA GLU A 116 -15.47 15.16 8.41
C GLU A 116 -14.71 16.40 7.97
N SER A 117 -15.24 17.59 8.23
CA SER A 117 -14.59 18.84 7.82
C SER A 117 -13.28 19.11 8.58
N LEU A 118 -13.22 18.74 9.86
CA LEU A 118 -12.00 18.85 10.67
C LEU A 118 -10.91 17.87 10.20
N CYS A 119 -11.28 16.61 9.95
CA CYS A 119 -10.36 15.60 9.42
C CYS A 119 -9.89 15.98 8.00
N TYR A 120 -10.80 16.42 7.14
CA TYR A 120 -10.43 16.90 5.80
C TYR A 120 -9.46 18.07 5.87
N SER A 121 -9.73 19.07 6.71
CA SER A 121 -8.81 20.22 6.86
C SER A 121 -7.42 19.84 7.38
N LEU A 122 -7.32 18.83 8.25
CA LEU A 122 -6.05 18.34 8.77
C LEU A 122 -5.24 17.56 7.74
N PHE A 123 -5.90 16.69 6.96
CA PHE A 123 -5.22 15.71 6.12
C PHE A 123 -5.22 16.06 4.64
N ALA A 124 -6.12 16.92 4.15
CA ALA A 124 -6.24 17.20 2.73
C ALA A 124 -4.99 17.89 2.16
N SER A 125 -4.45 18.92 2.82
CA SER A 125 -3.25 19.60 2.33
C SER A 125 -2.00 18.70 2.36
N PRO A 126 -1.68 18.00 3.46
CA PRO A 126 -0.58 17.03 3.46
C PRO A 126 -0.77 15.91 2.44
N SER A 127 -2.00 15.40 2.30
CA SER A 127 -2.33 14.35 1.32
C SER A 127 -2.14 14.83 -0.12
N SER A 128 -2.64 16.02 -0.46
CA SER A 128 -2.44 16.62 -1.79
C SER A 128 -0.96 16.82 -2.10
N ALA A 129 -0.17 17.35 -1.16
CA ALA A 129 1.27 17.55 -1.35
C ALA A 129 2.02 16.21 -1.55
N LEU A 130 1.66 15.18 -0.78
CA LEU A 130 2.24 13.84 -0.95
C LEU A 130 1.84 13.20 -2.27
N ARG A 131 0.58 13.35 -2.69
CA ARG A 131 0.09 12.86 -3.99
C ARG A 131 0.76 13.58 -5.15
N GLU A 132 0.96 14.89 -5.05
CA GLU A 132 1.68 15.68 -6.05
C GLU A 132 3.15 15.25 -6.14
N ALA A 133 3.84 15.08 -5.00
CA ALA A 133 5.21 14.58 -4.97
C ALA A 133 5.33 13.17 -5.58
N ALA A 134 4.38 12.29 -5.27
CA ALA A 134 4.30 10.94 -5.84
C ALA A 134 4.03 10.99 -7.36
N LEU A 135 3.13 11.86 -7.83
CA LEU A 135 2.86 12.04 -9.25
C LEU A 135 4.08 12.58 -10.00
N ASN A 136 4.81 13.54 -9.42
CA ASN A 136 6.05 14.05 -9.99
C ASN A 136 7.11 12.95 -10.08
N PHE A 137 7.28 12.15 -9.02
CA PHE A 137 8.17 10.99 -9.07
C PHE A 137 7.80 10.03 -10.19
N VAL A 138 6.52 9.66 -10.32
CA VAL A 138 6.06 8.75 -11.39
C VAL A 138 6.26 9.37 -12.77
N ARG A 139 6.00 10.68 -12.92
CA ARG A 139 6.24 11.42 -14.17
C ARG A 139 7.71 11.34 -14.59
N ASP A 140 8.63 11.55 -13.67
CA ASP A 140 10.07 11.47 -13.94
C ASP A 140 10.46 10.05 -14.38
N GLN A 141 9.92 9.03 -13.73
CA GLN A 141 10.15 7.63 -14.10
C GLN A 141 9.59 7.29 -15.49
N VAL A 142 8.40 7.78 -15.83
CA VAL A 142 7.80 7.60 -17.16
C VAL A 142 8.64 8.30 -18.23
N ALA A 143 9.13 9.50 -17.97
CA ALA A 143 10.03 10.21 -18.87
C ALA A 143 11.35 9.44 -19.09
N GLU A 144 11.90 8.81 -18.05
CA GLU A 144 13.08 7.94 -18.18
C GLU A 144 12.77 6.72 -19.06
N PHE A 145 11.62 6.07 -18.86
CA PHE A 145 11.18 4.94 -19.67
C PHE A 145 10.96 5.32 -21.14
N HIS A 146 10.44 6.52 -21.43
CA HIS A 146 10.25 7.03 -22.79
C HIS A 146 11.56 7.18 -23.57
N ASN A 147 12.70 7.32 -22.88
CA ASN A 147 14.02 7.38 -23.51
C ASN A 147 14.62 5.98 -23.78
N THR A 148 13.90 4.89 -23.49
CA THR A 148 14.40 3.54 -23.69
C THR A 148 14.08 2.99 -25.10
N PRO A 149 14.94 2.11 -25.66
CA PRO A 149 14.69 1.49 -26.96
C PRO A 149 13.45 0.60 -26.95
N ALA A 150 13.05 0.10 -25.77
CA ALA A 150 11.83 -0.70 -25.62
C ALA A 150 10.58 0.14 -25.89
N TYR A 151 10.53 1.36 -25.35
CA TYR A 151 9.43 2.27 -25.60
C TYR A 151 9.43 2.78 -27.05
N GLU A 152 10.60 3.12 -27.62
CA GLU A 152 10.68 3.56 -29.02
C GLU A 152 10.11 2.49 -29.97
N LYS A 153 10.46 1.21 -29.75
CA LYS A 153 9.91 0.10 -30.53
C LYS A 153 8.39 -0.02 -30.35
N PHE A 154 7.89 0.06 -29.12
CA PHE A 154 6.45 0.03 -28.86
C PHE A 154 5.71 1.17 -29.56
N ARG A 155 6.26 2.39 -29.49
CA ARG A 155 5.66 3.58 -30.06
C ARG A 155 5.51 3.46 -31.58
N ASN A 156 6.54 2.95 -32.27
CA ASN A 156 6.47 2.69 -33.71
C ASN A 156 5.37 1.66 -34.03
N ASP A 157 5.39 0.51 -33.35
CA ASP A 157 4.38 -0.55 -33.50
C ASP A 157 2.95 -0.05 -33.24
N TYR A 158 2.79 0.87 -32.28
CA TYR A 158 1.53 1.50 -31.91
C TYR A 158 1.01 2.40 -33.03
N PHE A 159 1.81 3.33 -33.54
CA PHE A 159 1.37 4.24 -34.60
C PHE A 159 1.19 3.55 -35.95
N ASP A 160 1.93 2.47 -36.24
CA ASP A 160 1.68 1.62 -37.40
C ASP A 160 0.31 0.94 -37.32
N SER A 161 -0.13 0.62 -36.10
CA SER A 161 -1.39 -0.09 -35.82
C SER A 161 -2.62 0.83 -35.74
N PHE A 162 -2.49 1.97 -35.07
CA PHE A 162 -3.61 2.88 -34.78
C PHE A 162 -3.66 4.09 -35.71
N GLY A 163 -2.58 4.36 -36.45
CA GLY A 163 -2.44 5.53 -37.31
C GLY A 163 -1.78 6.70 -36.58
N LEU A 164 -0.97 7.45 -37.33
CA LEU A 164 -0.19 8.58 -36.86
C LEU A 164 -1.05 9.87 -36.78
N GLU A 165 -1.81 9.99 -35.70
CA GLU A 165 -2.85 11.02 -35.53
C GLU A 165 -2.87 11.53 -34.08
N MET A 166 -3.41 12.74 -33.85
CA MET A 166 -3.43 13.35 -32.51
C MET A 166 -4.31 12.55 -31.53
N GLU A 167 -5.44 12.00 -31.99
CA GLU A 167 -6.33 11.19 -31.15
C GLU A 167 -5.65 9.90 -30.66
N SER A 168 -4.84 9.25 -31.51
CA SER A 168 -4.05 8.06 -31.13
C SER A 168 -3.01 8.42 -30.07
N ALA A 169 -2.29 9.53 -30.25
CA ALA A 169 -1.34 10.00 -29.26
C ALA A 169 -2.02 10.34 -27.92
N LEU A 170 -3.19 10.97 -27.96
CA LEU A 170 -3.99 11.28 -26.78
C LEU A 170 -4.48 10.02 -26.07
N LEU A 171 -4.91 9.00 -26.83
CA LEU A 171 -5.32 7.71 -26.30
C LEU A 171 -4.19 7.04 -25.51
N LEU A 172 -2.97 7.01 -26.08
CA LEU A 172 -1.81 6.42 -25.44
C LEU A 172 -1.36 7.21 -24.19
N ALA A 173 -1.34 8.54 -24.28
CA ALA A 173 -1.02 9.40 -23.14
C ALA A 173 -2.02 9.23 -22.00
N ARG A 174 -3.32 9.18 -22.30
CA ARG A 174 -4.37 8.97 -21.30
C ARG A 174 -4.30 7.59 -20.65
N TYR A 175 -4.03 6.55 -21.44
CA TYR A 175 -3.83 5.19 -20.93
C TYR A 175 -2.70 5.11 -19.89
N GLN A 176 -1.54 5.71 -20.19
CA GLN A 176 -0.42 5.75 -19.26
C GLN A 176 -0.71 6.64 -18.04
N SER A 177 -1.34 7.80 -18.25
CA SER A 177 -1.70 8.75 -17.20
C SER A 177 -2.69 8.16 -16.19
N ASP A 178 -3.73 7.46 -16.64
CA ASP A 178 -4.72 6.84 -15.76
C ASP A 178 -4.11 5.73 -14.89
N LYS A 179 -3.23 4.90 -15.47
CA LYS A 179 -2.47 3.89 -14.72
C LYS A 179 -1.47 4.50 -13.74
N ALA A 180 -0.80 5.57 -14.14
CA ALA A 180 0.12 6.30 -13.29
C ALA A 180 -0.60 6.91 -12.08
N LYS A 181 -1.76 7.57 -12.29
CA LYS A 181 -2.61 8.09 -11.21
C LYS A 181 -3.08 6.97 -10.26
N ALA A 182 -3.52 5.84 -10.80
CA ALA A 182 -3.91 4.68 -9.99
C ALA A 182 -2.75 4.12 -9.14
N SER A 183 -1.50 4.25 -9.60
CA SER A 183 -0.33 3.80 -8.86
C SER A 183 0.05 4.67 -7.66
N VAL A 184 -0.40 5.93 -7.61
CA VAL A 184 -0.02 6.90 -6.57
C VAL A 184 -0.47 6.44 -5.18
N ASP A 185 -1.73 6.05 -5.04
CA ASP A 185 -2.27 5.60 -3.75
C ASP A 185 -1.56 4.31 -3.29
N VAL A 186 -1.19 3.43 -4.23
CA VAL A 186 -0.41 2.22 -3.95
C VAL A 186 1.01 2.57 -3.50
N LEU A 187 1.67 3.53 -4.17
CA LEU A 187 3.01 3.99 -3.83
C LEU A 187 3.05 4.60 -2.43
N LEU A 188 2.11 5.48 -2.11
CA LEU A 188 2.00 6.11 -0.78
C LEU A 188 1.72 5.08 0.31
N THR A 189 0.81 4.14 0.04
CA THR A 189 0.51 3.04 0.97
C THR A 189 1.72 2.15 1.21
N ALA A 190 2.46 1.80 0.15
CA ALA A 190 3.67 1.01 0.28
C ALA A 190 4.78 1.75 1.02
N ALA A 191 4.98 3.04 0.74
CA ALA A 191 5.95 3.87 1.45
C ALA A 191 5.64 3.92 2.96
N PHE A 192 4.37 4.10 3.33
CA PHE A 192 3.93 4.04 4.72
C PHE A 192 4.29 2.69 5.38
N TRP A 193 3.95 1.57 4.75
CA TRP A 193 4.25 0.25 5.31
C TRP A 193 5.73 -0.05 5.38
N ILE A 194 6.52 0.35 4.38
CA ILE A 194 7.99 0.22 4.40
C ILE A 194 8.56 0.96 5.62
N ILE A 195 8.12 2.19 5.89
CA ILE A 195 8.56 2.96 7.07
C ILE A 195 8.20 2.21 8.35
N VAL A 196 6.96 1.71 8.48
CA VAL A 196 6.51 0.94 9.64
C VAL A 196 7.37 -0.32 9.84
N PHE A 197 7.65 -1.07 8.78
CA PHE A 197 8.48 -2.27 8.84
C PHE A 197 9.94 -1.96 9.19
N VAL A 198 10.54 -0.93 8.58
CA VAL A 198 11.93 -0.53 8.85
C VAL A 198 12.08 -0.06 10.29
N VAL A 199 11.17 0.79 10.78
CA VAL A 199 11.18 1.25 12.18
C VAL A 199 11.00 0.07 13.14
N GLY A 200 10.07 -0.84 12.84
CA GLY A 200 9.87 -2.07 13.62
C GLY A 200 11.11 -2.96 13.65
N ALA A 201 11.75 -3.17 12.50
CA ALA A 201 12.96 -3.98 12.36
C ALA A 201 14.14 -3.37 13.13
N VAL A 202 14.37 -2.06 13.00
CA VAL A 202 15.44 -1.35 13.73
C VAL A 202 15.22 -1.45 15.24
N LEU A 203 13.98 -1.30 15.73
CA LEU A 203 13.65 -1.43 17.14
C LEU A 203 13.83 -2.87 17.67
N ALA A 204 13.55 -3.88 16.84
CA ALA A 204 13.79 -5.27 17.14
C ALA A 204 15.30 -5.61 17.18
N LEU A 205 16.07 -5.14 16.20
CA LEU A 205 17.51 -5.42 16.09
C LEU A 205 18.33 -4.72 17.17
N ARG A 206 17.93 -3.52 17.63
CA ARG A 206 18.56 -2.81 18.75
C ARG A 206 18.20 -3.37 20.13
N SER A 207 17.49 -4.48 20.20
CA SER A 207 17.06 -5.07 21.48
C SER A 207 18.09 -6.03 22.04
N LYS A 208 18.29 -5.98 23.36
CA LYS A 208 19.14 -6.96 24.05
C LYS A 208 18.51 -8.35 23.93
N PRO A 209 19.29 -9.44 23.78
CA PRO A 209 18.79 -10.79 23.55
C PRO A 209 17.69 -11.21 24.55
N GLY A 210 17.92 -11.00 25.85
CA GLY A 210 16.97 -11.37 26.91
C GLY A 210 15.64 -10.60 26.94
N VAL A 211 15.50 -9.50 26.19
CA VAL A 211 14.24 -8.71 26.12
C VAL A 211 13.62 -8.75 24.72
N ARG A 212 14.22 -9.51 23.79
CA ARG A 212 13.85 -9.51 22.37
C ARG A 212 12.43 -10.03 22.15
N THR A 213 12.00 -11.05 22.88
CA THR A 213 10.66 -11.64 22.80
C THR A 213 9.58 -10.67 23.27
N THR A 214 9.78 -10.01 24.41
CA THR A 214 8.86 -8.98 24.92
C THR A 214 8.81 -7.76 24.00
N ARG A 215 9.92 -7.38 23.36
CA ARG A 215 9.92 -6.32 22.35
C ARG A 215 9.20 -6.73 21.07
N LEU A 216 9.40 -7.97 20.60
CA LEU A 216 8.72 -8.50 19.42
C LEU A 216 7.19 -8.54 19.63
N GLN A 217 6.74 -8.96 20.81
CA GLN A 217 5.34 -8.89 21.22
C GLN A 217 4.78 -7.46 21.14
N ARG A 218 5.52 -6.47 21.65
CA ARG A 218 5.11 -5.06 21.58
C ARG A 218 5.06 -4.57 20.14
N ILE A 219 6.06 -4.89 19.32
CA ILE A 219 6.11 -4.49 17.91
C ILE A 219 4.93 -5.11 17.15
N LEU A 220 4.64 -6.40 17.37
CA LEU A 220 3.51 -7.08 16.77
C LEU A 220 2.18 -6.46 17.21
N ALA A 221 2.00 -6.20 18.51
CA ALA A 221 0.81 -5.51 19.01
C ALA A 221 0.62 -4.12 18.39
N TYR A 222 1.69 -3.32 18.31
CA TYR A 222 1.64 -2.01 17.66
C TYR A 222 1.35 -2.13 16.17
N PHE A 223 1.90 -3.13 15.47
CA PHE A 223 1.59 -3.39 14.07
C PHE A 223 0.09 -3.62 13.86
N TYR A 224 -0.54 -4.45 14.68
CA TYR A 224 -2.00 -4.67 14.65
C TYR A 224 -2.82 -3.42 14.97
N VAL A 225 -2.37 -2.60 15.93
CA VAL A 225 -3.03 -1.32 16.25
C VAL A 225 -2.89 -0.30 15.11
N ILE A 226 -1.71 -0.21 14.49
CA ILE A 226 -1.48 0.66 13.33
C ILE A 226 -2.34 0.19 12.14
N MET A 227 -2.40 -1.11 11.89
CA MET A 227 -3.31 -1.70 10.88
C MET A 227 -4.77 -1.36 11.18
N ALA A 228 -5.20 -1.43 12.43
CA ALA A 228 -6.56 -1.07 12.84
C ALA A 228 -6.88 0.40 12.55
N ILE A 229 -5.96 1.32 12.87
CA ILE A 229 -6.11 2.74 12.57
C ILE A 229 -6.15 2.97 11.05
N TYR A 230 -5.26 2.31 10.30
CA TYR A 230 -5.24 2.39 8.84
C TYR A 230 -6.58 1.94 8.22
N TYR A 231 -7.11 0.79 8.64
CA TYR A 231 -8.41 0.31 8.16
C TYR A 231 -9.57 1.18 8.64
N LEU A 232 -9.49 1.80 9.81
CA LEU A 232 -10.48 2.76 10.27
C LEU A 232 -10.52 4.00 9.37
N CYS A 233 -9.34 4.55 9.03
CA CYS A 233 -9.21 5.64 8.07
C CYS A 233 -9.70 5.23 6.67
N SER A 234 -9.41 4.01 6.24
CA SER A 234 -9.85 3.48 4.94
C SER A 234 -11.37 3.27 4.90
N ALA A 235 -11.97 2.76 5.97
CA ALA A 235 -13.41 2.62 6.13
C ALA A 235 -14.11 3.98 6.04
N TRP A 236 -13.51 5.00 6.67
CA TRP A 236 -13.99 6.38 6.61
C TRP A 236 -13.93 6.96 5.20
N SER A 237 -12.80 6.79 4.50
CA SER A 237 -12.61 7.35 3.16
C SER A 237 -13.44 6.65 2.08
N GLN A 238 -13.61 5.32 2.17
CA GLN A 238 -14.24 4.51 1.13
C GLN A 238 -15.68 4.10 1.48
N ASN A 239 -16.12 4.42 2.69
CA ASN A 239 -17.44 4.06 3.23
C ASN A 239 -17.78 2.56 3.08
N GLN A 240 -16.79 1.69 3.29
CA GLN A 240 -16.94 0.24 3.20
C GLN A 240 -16.93 -0.41 4.59
N MET A 241 -18.01 -1.13 4.91
CA MET A 241 -18.18 -1.80 6.21
C MET A 241 -17.13 -2.87 6.48
N VAL A 242 -16.60 -3.52 5.42
CA VAL A 242 -15.56 -4.55 5.55
C VAL A 242 -14.32 -3.99 6.25
N PHE A 243 -13.88 -2.78 5.89
CA PHE A 243 -12.73 -2.14 6.54
C PHE A 243 -13.01 -1.79 8.00
N LEU A 244 -14.24 -1.42 8.35
CA LEU A 244 -14.60 -1.12 9.73
C LEU A 244 -14.52 -2.38 10.61
N ILE A 245 -15.03 -3.51 10.10
CA ILE A 245 -14.96 -4.81 10.79
C ILE A 245 -13.50 -5.24 10.94
N SER A 246 -12.69 -5.13 9.87
CA SER A 246 -11.26 -5.43 9.93
C SER A 246 -10.53 -4.56 10.94
N ALA A 247 -10.82 -3.26 11.00
CA ALA A 247 -10.26 -2.35 12.00
C ALA A 247 -10.57 -2.80 13.43
N TRP A 248 -11.82 -3.18 13.68
CA TRP A 248 -12.26 -3.62 15.00
C TRP A 248 -11.58 -4.94 15.42
N VAL A 249 -11.55 -5.93 14.53
CA VAL A 249 -10.90 -7.23 14.78
C VAL A 249 -9.39 -7.05 15.03
N LEU A 250 -8.71 -6.28 14.20
CA LEU A 250 -7.26 -6.05 14.33
C LEU A 250 -6.92 -5.24 15.58
N GLY A 251 -7.78 -4.29 15.96
CA GLY A 251 -7.65 -3.53 17.20
C GLY A 251 -7.70 -4.44 18.43
N TRP A 252 -8.68 -5.36 18.47
CA TRP A 252 -8.78 -6.34 19.54
C TRP A 252 -7.61 -7.31 19.58
N ILE A 253 -7.15 -7.80 18.42
CA ILE A 253 -5.95 -8.66 18.34
C ILE A 253 -4.73 -7.92 18.90
N GLY A 254 -4.52 -6.65 18.52
CA GLY A 254 -3.40 -5.84 19.01
C GLY A 254 -3.45 -5.62 20.52
N ILE A 255 -4.63 -5.32 21.08
CA ILE A 255 -4.83 -5.15 22.52
C ILE A 255 -4.55 -6.48 23.25
N TYR A 256 -5.08 -7.58 22.74
CA TYR A 256 -4.91 -8.91 23.31
C TYR A 256 -3.44 -9.35 23.30
N ILE A 257 -2.72 -9.17 22.19
CA ILE A 257 -1.28 -9.49 22.12
C ILE A 257 -0.49 -8.64 23.12
N ARG A 258 -0.86 -7.37 23.34
CA ARG A 258 -0.14 -6.49 24.27
C ARG A 258 -0.37 -6.86 25.73
N ARG A 259 -1.61 -7.20 26.09
CA ARG A 259 -2.03 -7.56 27.45
C ARG A 259 -3.08 -8.66 27.35
N PRO A 260 -2.67 -9.93 27.29
CA PRO A 260 -3.63 -11.01 27.30
C PRO A 260 -4.26 -11.07 28.68
N VAL A 261 -5.58 -10.95 28.72
CA VAL A 261 -6.37 -11.00 29.96
C VAL A 261 -7.01 -12.38 30.03
N SER A 262 -6.67 -13.14 31.08
CA SER A 262 -7.43 -14.33 31.47
C SER A 262 -8.54 -13.90 32.41
N ILE A 263 -9.76 -14.37 32.15
CA ILE A 263 -10.88 -14.22 33.06
C ILE A 263 -11.00 -15.54 33.80
N GLU A 264 -10.49 -15.58 35.02
CA GLU A 264 -10.61 -16.74 35.90
C GLU A 264 -11.73 -16.45 36.92
N LEU A 265 -12.65 -17.40 37.10
CA LEU A 265 -13.46 -17.41 38.31
C LEU A 265 -12.50 -17.61 39.48
N GLY A 266 -12.44 -16.65 40.40
CA GLY A 266 -11.61 -16.79 41.59
C GLY A 266 -11.94 -18.07 42.35
N GLU A 267 -10.96 -18.63 43.07
CA GLU A 267 -11.10 -19.85 43.87
C GLU A 267 -12.30 -19.81 44.83
N ASP A 268 -12.76 -18.60 45.22
CA ASP A 268 -13.94 -18.39 46.07
C ASP A 268 -15.30 -18.36 45.34
N GLN A 269 -15.36 -18.64 44.03
CA GLN A 269 -16.58 -18.62 43.17
C GLN A 269 -17.43 -17.33 43.22
N LYS A 270 -17.00 -16.27 43.92
CA LYS A 270 -17.78 -15.05 44.18
C LYS A 270 -17.28 -13.80 43.46
N GLY A 271 -16.21 -13.90 42.65
CA GLY A 271 -15.68 -12.76 41.90
C GLY A 271 -15.01 -13.15 40.60
N LEU A 272 -15.25 -12.36 39.55
CA LEU A 272 -14.45 -12.36 38.32
C LEU A 272 -13.09 -11.76 38.64
N SER A 273 -12.03 -12.56 38.55
CA SER A 273 -10.66 -12.07 38.70
C SER A 273 -10.03 -11.90 37.32
N PHE A 274 -9.46 -10.73 37.07
CA PHE A 274 -8.75 -10.42 35.83
C PHE A 274 -7.25 -10.61 36.05
N ARG A 275 -6.66 -11.64 35.46
CA ARG A 275 -5.21 -11.85 35.50
C ARG A 275 -4.59 -11.49 34.17
N VAL A 276 -3.64 -10.54 34.19
CA VAL A 276 -2.83 -10.25 33.00
C VAL A 276 -1.77 -11.34 32.88
N LEU A 277 -1.84 -12.12 31.81
CA LEU A 277 -0.86 -13.16 31.51
C LEU A 277 0.33 -12.55 30.75
N THR A 278 1.52 -13.11 30.94
CA THR A 278 2.64 -12.91 30.01
C THR A 278 2.60 -14.04 28.99
N PRO A 279 2.34 -13.77 27.70
CA PRO A 279 2.23 -14.83 26.70
C PRO A 279 3.59 -15.52 26.55
N SER A 280 3.57 -16.85 26.40
CA SER A 280 4.79 -17.62 26.20
C SER A 280 5.45 -17.25 24.86
N ARG A 281 6.76 -17.48 24.77
CA ARG A 281 7.55 -17.19 23.56
C ARG A 281 7.00 -17.92 22.34
N SER A 282 6.57 -19.16 22.51
CA SER A 282 5.97 -19.99 21.46
C SER A 282 4.67 -19.40 20.91
N VAL A 283 3.81 -18.84 21.76
CA VAL A 283 2.56 -18.17 21.31
C VAL A 283 2.87 -16.93 20.49
N ILE A 284 3.87 -16.13 20.89
CA ILE A 284 4.29 -14.93 20.14
C ILE A 284 4.91 -15.33 18.79
N ALA A 285 5.73 -16.37 18.75
CA ALA A 285 6.33 -16.88 17.52
C ALA A 285 5.25 -17.41 16.55
N LEU A 286 4.27 -18.16 17.05
CA LEU A 286 3.13 -18.63 16.25
C LEU A 286 2.26 -17.48 15.73
N ALA A 287 2.00 -16.46 16.56
CA ALA A 287 1.27 -15.27 16.13
C ALA A 287 2.02 -14.54 15.01
N TYR A 288 3.33 -14.35 15.16
CA TYR A 288 4.17 -13.74 14.13
C TYR A 288 4.16 -14.54 12.82
N TRP A 289 4.27 -15.87 12.91
CA TRP A 289 4.17 -16.77 11.77
C TRP A 289 2.83 -16.67 11.05
N ALA A 290 1.73 -16.62 11.79
CA ALA A 290 0.39 -16.48 11.25
C ALA A 290 0.23 -15.13 10.53
N THR A 291 0.68 -14.03 11.14
CA THR A 291 0.68 -12.69 10.50
C THR A 291 1.49 -12.70 9.21
N PHE A 292 2.71 -13.24 9.24
CA PHE A 292 3.58 -13.29 8.06
C PHE A 292 2.98 -14.16 6.96
N SER A 293 2.37 -15.30 7.31
CA SER A 293 1.70 -16.19 6.37
C SER A 293 0.51 -15.52 5.69
N LEU A 294 -0.32 -14.77 6.42
CA LEU A 294 -1.43 -14.01 5.83
C LEU A 294 -0.93 -12.95 4.85
N ILE A 295 0.13 -12.22 5.20
CA ILE A 295 0.75 -11.22 4.30
C ILE A 295 1.31 -11.92 3.05
N ALA A 296 2.02 -13.03 3.21
CA ALA A 296 2.59 -13.79 2.10
C ALA A 296 1.50 -14.33 1.15
N ILE A 297 0.41 -14.89 1.69
CA ILE A 297 -0.74 -15.35 0.90
C ILE A 297 -1.35 -14.18 0.13
N GLN A 298 -1.53 -13.02 0.77
CA GLN A 298 -2.10 -11.85 0.12
C GLN A 298 -1.22 -11.34 -1.03
N LEU A 299 0.09 -11.22 -0.81
CA LEU A 299 1.05 -10.81 -1.83
C LEU A 299 1.06 -11.80 -3.02
N LEU A 300 1.10 -13.10 -2.74
CA LEU A 300 1.07 -14.13 -3.78
C LEU A 300 -0.26 -14.14 -4.54
N THR A 301 -1.37 -13.86 -3.85
CA THR A 301 -2.69 -13.75 -4.48
C THR A 301 -2.72 -12.56 -5.44
N TRP A 302 -2.25 -11.38 -5.02
CA TRP A 302 -2.13 -10.21 -5.90
C TRP A 302 -1.30 -10.51 -7.15
N ILE A 303 -0.14 -11.15 -6.99
CA ILE A 303 0.73 -11.54 -8.13
C ILE A 303 -0.01 -12.48 -9.10
N LYS A 304 -0.81 -13.42 -8.57
CA LYS A 304 -1.54 -14.41 -9.38
C LYS A 304 -2.77 -13.83 -10.08
N THR A 305 -3.50 -12.92 -9.43
CA THR A 305 -4.74 -12.35 -9.97
C THR A 305 -4.51 -11.12 -10.84
N GLY A 306 -3.34 -10.48 -10.72
CA GLY A 306 -3.00 -9.28 -11.45
C GLY A 306 -2.84 -9.48 -12.95
N SER A 307 -3.38 -8.55 -13.72
CA SER A 307 -3.27 -8.54 -15.19
C SER A 307 -2.99 -7.13 -15.70
N LEU A 308 -2.59 -6.99 -16.97
CA LEU A 308 -2.38 -5.67 -17.59
C LEU A 308 -3.63 -4.77 -17.63
N LEU A 309 -4.82 -5.38 -17.74
CA LEU A 309 -6.10 -4.68 -17.78
C LEU A 309 -6.60 -4.28 -16.40
N ASN A 310 -6.40 -5.17 -15.41
CA ASN A 310 -6.68 -4.93 -14.01
C ASN A 310 -5.39 -5.15 -13.21
N PRO A 311 -4.51 -4.14 -13.16
CA PRO A 311 -3.21 -4.28 -12.52
C PRO A 311 -3.39 -4.44 -11.02
N ASP A 312 -2.74 -5.45 -10.46
CA ASP A 312 -2.67 -5.63 -9.01
C ASP A 312 -1.76 -4.58 -8.37
N PRO A 313 -1.84 -4.38 -7.04
CA PRO A 313 -1.01 -3.39 -6.35
C PRO A 313 0.51 -3.61 -6.56
N ILE A 314 0.98 -4.84 -6.71
CA ILE A 314 2.41 -5.11 -6.91
C ILE A 314 2.83 -4.73 -8.34
N SER A 315 1.98 -4.98 -9.34
CA SER A 315 2.19 -4.46 -10.70
C SER A 315 2.30 -2.95 -10.71
N LEU A 316 1.33 -2.26 -10.11
CA LEU A 316 1.29 -0.80 -10.08
C LEU A 316 2.52 -0.21 -9.39
N LEU A 317 2.94 -0.82 -8.28
CA LEU A 317 4.16 -0.42 -7.57
C LEU A 317 5.42 -0.64 -8.42
N LEU A 318 5.55 -1.78 -9.10
CA LEU A 318 6.71 -2.01 -9.96
C LEU A 318 6.72 -1.07 -11.17
N SER A 319 5.56 -0.81 -11.75
CA SER A 319 5.41 0.12 -12.87
C SER A 319 5.71 1.57 -12.45
N SER A 320 5.37 1.99 -11.24
CA SER A 320 5.70 3.34 -10.75
C SER A 320 7.19 3.57 -10.54
N PHE A 321 7.96 2.52 -10.17
CA PHE A 321 9.42 2.58 -10.07
C PHE A 321 10.17 2.41 -11.39
N THR A 322 9.51 1.91 -12.43
CA THR A 322 10.16 1.66 -13.73
C THR A 322 9.66 2.58 -14.84
N GLY A 323 8.65 3.40 -14.57
CA GLY A 323 7.93 4.20 -15.57
C GLY A 323 7.12 3.37 -16.57
N ASN A 324 7.13 2.05 -16.46
CA ASN A 324 6.61 1.14 -17.46
C ASN A 324 5.21 0.67 -17.10
N PHE A 325 4.19 1.39 -17.60
CA PHE A 325 2.77 1.04 -17.46
C PHE A 325 2.21 0.25 -18.65
N LEU A 326 3.01 0.08 -19.71
CA LEU A 326 2.63 -0.59 -20.95
C LEU A 326 2.80 -2.11 -20.87
N TYR A 327 3.80 -2.57 -20.11
CA TYR A 327 4.15 -3.98 -20.03
C TYR A 327 3.94 -4.55 -18.63
N ASP A 328 3.56 -5.82 -18.56
CA ASP A 328 3.52 -6.55 -17.28
C ASP A 328 4.96 -6.80 -16.77
N PRO A 329 5.29 -6.43 -15.51
CA PRO A 329 6.58 -6.70 -14.90
C PRO A 329 6.72 -8.17 -14.42
N THR A 330 6.52 -9.13 -15.32
CA THR A 330 6.49 -10.58 -15.01
C THR A 330 7.76 -11.10 -14.33
N SER A 331 8.93 -10.65 -14.77
CA SER A 331 10.23 -11.06 -14.21
C SER A 331 10.40 -10.56 -12.77
N ALA A 332 10.03 -9.29 -12.51
CA ALA A 332 10.08 -8.72 -11.17
C ALA A 332 9.03 -9.37 -10.24
N LYS A 333 7.81 -9.63 -10.73
CA LYS A 333 6.80 -10.42 -10.00
C LYS A 333 7.31 -11.80 -9.60
N ARG A 334 7.99 -12.51 -10.51
CA ARG A 334 8.59 -13.82 -10.22
C ARG A 334 9.66 -13.71 -9.14
N ALA A 335 10.54 -12.71 -9.21
CA ALA A 335 11.57 -12.48 -8.20
C ALA A 335 10.95 -12.16 -6.82
N ILE A 336 9.92 -11.33 -6.76
CA ILE A 336 9.19 -11.04 -5.51
C ILE A 336 8.54 -12.31 -4.96
N SER A 337 7.87 -13.09 -5.79
CA SER A 337 7.25 -14.36 -5.39
C SER A 337 8.26 -15.34 -4.78
N GLN A 338 9.44 -15.48 -5.40
CA GLN A 338 10.54 -16.28 -4.87
C GLN A 338 11.08 -15.72 -3.54
N GLY A 339 11.28 -14.40 -3.46
CA GLY A 339 11.73 -13.73 -2.24
C GLY A 339 10.77 -13.92 -1.07
N VAL A 340 9.46 -13.79 -1.31
CA VAL A 340 8.41 -14.06 -0.32
C VAL A 340 8.44 -15.52 0.12
N GLY A 341 8.60 -16.46 -0.81
CA GLY A 341 8.73 -17.89 -0.52
C GLY A 341 9.93 -18.21 0.37
N ILE A 342 11.11 -17.67 0.04
CA ILE A 342 12.34 -17.85 0.84
C ILE A 342 12.15 -17.24 2.25
N ALA A 343 11.61 -16.02 2.34
CA ALA A 343 11.35 -15.38 3.61
C ALA A 343 10.36 -16.19 4.48
N TRP A 344 9.32 -16.75 3.86
CA TRP A 344 8.36 -17.61 4.56
C TRP A 344 8.99 -18.88 5.13
N ILE A 345 9.88 -19.53 4.38
CA ILE A 345 10.65 -20.69 4.85
C ILE A 345 11.53 -20.31 6.03
N LEU A 346 12.26 -19.19 5.94
CA LEU A 346 13.13 -18.72 7.02
C LEU A 346 12.35 -18.39 8.30
N VAL A 347 11.20 -17.72 8.18
CA VAL A 347 10.31 -17.43 9.32
C VAL A 347 9.79 -18.73 9.93
N SER A 348 9.40 -19.70 9.10
CA SER A 348 8.90 -21.01 9.56
C SER A 348 9.97 -21.80 10.31
N LEU A 349 11.22 -21.81 9.83
CA LEU A 349 12.35 -22.43 10.52
C LEU A 349 12.66 -21.76 11.86
N TRP A 350 12.60 -20.43 11.91
CA TRP A 350 12.77 -19.68 13.17
C TRP A 350 11.69 -20.04 14.19
N VAL A 351 10.43 -20.11 13.76
CA VAL A 351 9.29 -20.48 14.62
C VAL A 351 9.42 -21.91 15.11
N PHE A 352 9.79 -22.85 14.23
CA PHE A 352 10.03 -24.23 14.62
C PHE A 352 11.07 -24.31 15.74
N ARG A 353 12.19 -23.59 15.60
CA ARG A 353 13.23 -23.50 16.65
C ARG A 353 12.69 -22.97 17.98
N GLU A 354 11.92 -21.88 17.97
CA GLU A 354 11.34 -21.27 19.19
C GLU A 354 10.25 -22.12 19.86
N VAL A 355 9.60 -23.01 19.10
CA VAL A 355 8.57 -23.92 19.61
C VAL A 355 9.19 -25.22 20.14
N THR A 356 10.19 -25.79 19.47
CA THR A 356 10.78 -27.09 19.83
C THR A 356 11.94 -26.98 20.82
N VAL A 357 12.76 -25.94 20.71
CA VAL A 357 13.87 -25.70 21.64
C VAL A 357 13.32 -24.80 22.75
N GLY A 358 12.82 -25.42 23.81
CA GLY A 358 12.43 -24.70 25.04
C GLY A 358 13.56 -23.76 25.49
N ALA A 359 13.19 -22.68 26.18
CA ALA A 359 14.12 -21.61 26.58
C ALA A 359 15.45 -22.19 27.07
N PRO A 360 16.60 -21.75 26.55
CA PRO A 360 17.89 -22.24 27.03
C PRO A 360 17.95 -21.99 28.54
N THR A 361 18.28 -23.01 29.30
CA THR A 361 18.42 -22.99 30.77
C THR A 361 19.22 -21.77 31.26
N ALA A 362 20.16 -21.28 30.46
CA ALA A 362 20.94 -20.07 30.71
C ALA A 362 20.12 -18.76 30.85
N GLU A 363 19.01 -18.59 30.13
CA GLU A 363 18.18 -17.37 30.25
C GLU A 363 17.26 -17.44 31.47
N VAL A 364 16.78 -18.65 31.81
CA VAL A 364 16.01 -18.90 33.04
C VAL A 364 16.91 -18.72 34.26
N GLU A 365 18.16 -19.22 34.20
CA GLU A 365 19.16 -19.01 35.25
C GLU A 365 19.56 -17.54 35.42
N GLN A 366 19.68 -16.76 34.33
CA GLN A 366 19.94 -15.32 34.42
C GLN A 366 18.74 -14.53 34.99
N GLU A 367 17.51 -14.86 34.61
CA GLU A 367 16.32 -14.24 35.21
C GLU A 367 16.18 -14.62 36.69
N LEU A 368 16.40 -15.89 37.07
CA LEU A 368 16.42 -16.34 38.46
C LEU A 368 17.55 -15.71 39.28
N ALA A 369 18.73 -15.52 38.69
CA ALA A 369 19.84 -14.83 39.34
C ALA A 369 19.52 -13.35 39.58
N SER A 370 18.91 -12.67 38.60
CA SER A 370 18.49 -11.27 38.73
C SER A 370 17.36 -11.05 39.75
N LEU A 371 16.50 -12.06 39.96
CA LEU A 371 15.45 -12.04 40.98
C LEU A 371 15.99 -12.36 42.38
N LYS A 372 17.02 -13.21 42.49
CA LYS A 372 17.73 -13.49 43.76
C LYS A 372 18.55 -12.32 44.27
N GLU A 373 19.04 -11.43 43.41
CA GLU A 373 19.73 -10.20 43.86
C GLU A 373 18.79 -9.16 44.48
N ILE A 374 17.47 -9.27 44.29
CA ILE A 374 16.47 -8.28 44.76
C ILE A 374 15.80 -8.70 46.09
N SER A 375 16.09 -9.87 46.64
CA SER A 375 15.61 -10.30 47.98
C SER A 375 16.71 -11.10 48.70
N PRO A 376 17.21 -10.66 49.88
CA PRO A 376 16.40 -10.30 51.04
C PRO A 376 16.83 -9.01 51.78
N ARG A 377 15.86 -8.16 52.14
CA ARG A 377 15.90 -7.45 53.43
C ARG A 377 14.85 -8.09 54.30
N GLU A 378 15.28 -9.04 55.13
CA GLU A 378 14.54 -9.39 56.34
C GLU A 378 14.40 -8.10 57.16
N GLU A 379 13.16 -7.62 57.29
CA GLU A 379 12.81 -6.62 58.29
C GLU A 379 12.99 -7.27 59.67
N VAL A 380 14.13 -7.00 60.29
CA VAL A 380 14.30 -7.18 61.73
C VAL A 380 13.49 -6.08 62.42
N LEU A 381 12.33 -6.47 62.95
CA LEU A 381 11.55 -5.68 63.89
C LEU A 381 12.33 -5.48 65.21
N PRO A 382 12.41 -4.26 65.76
CA PRO A 382 12.41 -4.05 67.20
C PRO A 382 10.98 -4.05 67.77
#